data_AF-A0A5R9AZR4-F1
#
_entry.id   AF-A0A5R9AZR4-F1
#
_cell.length_a   1.000
_cell.length_b   1.000
_cell.length_c   1.000
_cell.angle_alpha   90.00
_cell.angle_beta   90.00
_cell.angle_gamma   90.00
#
_symmetry.space_group_name_H-M   'P 1'
#
loop_
_entity.id
_entity.type
_entity.pdbx_description
1 polymer ?
#
loop_
_entity_poly.entity_id
_entity_poly.type
_entity_poly.pdbx_seq_one_letter_code
_entity_poly.pdbx_strand_id
1 'polypeptide(L)'
;NTAADHITVIDQAIEALPAHVRPGAERGPGVLVRSDSAGASHAFADHCRELGVEFSFGYFITQPVQKVVDQIPAQLWQAAINTDANVRDGAWVVDATDYVNISSWPTGTRLILRKERPHPGAQ
;
A
#
# COMPACT_ATOMS: atom_id res chain seq x y z
N ASN A 1 4.29 19.13 2.10
CA ASN A 1 3.35 18.38 1.23
C ASN A 1 2.27 17.83 2.13
N THR A 2 1.02 18.10 1.80
CA THR A 2 -0.19 17.80 2.57
C THR A 2 -1.11 16.86 1.80
N ALA A 3 -2.17 16.34 2.44
CA ALA A 3 -3.19 15.57 1.72
C ALA A 3 -3.81 16.38 0.57
N ALA A 4 -4.06 17.67 0.76
CA ALA A 4 -4.62 18.55 -0.26
C ALA A 4 -3.69 18.71 -1.47
N ASP A 5 -2.38 18.79 -1.24
CA ASP A 5 -1.39 18.84 -2.31
C ASP A 5 -1.41 17.54 -3.12
N HIS A 6 -1.48 16.37 -2.46
CA HIS A 6 -1.58 15.08 -3.15
C HIS A 6 -2.89 14.92 -3.93
N ILE A 7 -4.02 15.36 -3.37
CA ILE A 7 -5.32 15.36 -4.03
C ILE A 7 -5.26 16.21 -5.31
N THR A 8 -4.73 17.42 -5.22
CA THR A 8 -4.58 18.31 -6.37
C THR A 8 -3.76 17.67 -7.48
N VAL A 9 -2.65 17.01 -7.12
CA VAL A 9 -1.77 16.35 -8.10
C VAL A 9 -2.45 15.16 -8.77
N ILE A 10 -3.18 14.31 -8.03
CA ILE A 10 -3.86 13.17 -8.66
C ILE A 10 -5.01 13.62 -9.57
N ASP A 11 -5.76 14.65 -9.19
CA ASP A 11 -6.84 15.18 -10.03
C ASP A 11 -6.31 15.69 -11.36
N GLN A 12 -5.22 16.47 -11.32
CA GLN A 12 -4.54 16.95 -12.51
C GLN A 12 -3.98 15.80 -13.36
N ALA A 13 -3.42 14.77 -12.73
CA ALA A 13 -2.88 13.60 -13.42
C ALA A 13 -3.99 12.81 -14.14
N ILE A 14 -5.14 12.61 -13.50
CA ILE A 14 -6.29 11.93 -14.10
C ILE A 14 -6.90 12.77 -15.23
N GLU A 15 -7.00 14.10 -15.06
CA GLU A 15 -7.49 14.99 -16.10
C GLU A 15 -6.58 14.99 -17.34
N ALA A 16 -5.27 14.87 -17.15
CA ALA A 16 -4.30 14.76 -18.23
C ALA A 16 -4.42 13.45 -19.05
N LEU A 17 -5.09 12.42 -18.52
CA LEU A 17 -5.32 11.17 -19.26
C LEU A 17 -6.40 11.34 -20.35
N PRO A 18 -6.23 10.71 -21.53
CA PRO A 18 -7.29 10.62 -22.52
C PRO A 18 -8.57 10.02 -21.93
N ALA A 19 -9.73 10.56 -22.26
CA ALA A 19 -11.01 10.18 -21.64
C ALA A 19 -11.32 8.67 -21.67
N HIS A 20 -10.89 7.96 -22.73
CA HIS A 20 -11.15 6.53 -22.91
C HIS A 20 -10.27 5.61 -22.03
N VAL A 21 -9.26 6.16 -21.33
CA VAL A 21 -8.41 5.42 -20.37
C VAL A 21 -8.47 5.99 -18.96
N ARG A 22 -9.37 6.94 -18.69
CA ARG A 22 -9.59 7.44 -17.33
C ARG A 22 -10.22 6.36 -16.44
N PRO A 23 -10.04 6.42 -15.11
CA PRO A 23 -10.74 5.56 -14.17
C PRO A 23 -12.26 5.56 -14.43
N GLY A 24 -12.88 4.38 -14.39
CA GLY A 24 -14.31 4.21 -14.67
C GLY A 24 -14.69 4.12 -16.15
N ALA A 25 -13.77 4.34 -17.09
CA ALA A 25 -14.03 4.05 -18.51
C ALA A 25 -14.14 2.53 -18.74
N GLU A 26 -15.14 2.08 -19.51
CA GLU A 26 -15.44 0.64 -19.71
C GLU A 26 -14.25 -0.22 -20.18
N ARG A 27 -13.29 0.40 -20.89
CA ARG A 27 -12.08 -0.26 -21.42
C ARG A 27 -10.79 0.39 -20.91
N GLY A 28 -10.88 1.25 -19.90
CA GLY A 28 -9.73 1.87 -19.29
C GLY A 28 -8.92 0.84 -18.50
N PRO A 29 -7.57 0.98 -18.44
CA PRO A 29 -6.77 0.16 -17.54
C PRO A 29 -7.12 0.50 -16.08
N GLY A 30 -6.90 -0.46 -15.17
CA GLY A 30 -6.88 -0.14 -13.74
C GLY A 30 -5.76 0.85 -13.43
N VAL A 31 -6.05 1.86 -12.61
CA VAL A 31 -5.07 2.87 -12.18
C VAL A 31 -4.69 2.61 -10.72
N LEU A 32 -3.39 2.52 -10.45
CA LEU A 32 -2.83 2.34 -9.11
C LEU A 32 -2.03 3.58 -8.70
N VAL A 33 -2.46 4.25 -7.64
CA VAL A 33 -1.74 5.37 -7.02
C VAL A 33 -0.79 4.83 -5.96
N ARG A 34 0.48 5.26 -6.02
CA ARG A 34 1.49 4.87 -5.03
C ARG A 34 2.07 6.10 -4.37
N SER A 35 2.28 5.99 -3.06
CA SER A 35 2.97 7.00 -2.27
C SER A 35 3.82 6.31 -1.20
N ASP A 36 4.87 6.96 -0.76
CA ASP A 36 5.60 6.51 0.43
C ASP A 36 4.80 6.84 1.69
N SER A 37 5.42 6.67 2.87
CA SER A 37 4.73 6.98 4.12
C SER A 37 4.47 8.48 4.31
N ALA A 38 5.25 9.37 3.68
CA ALA A 38 5.03 10.81 3.79
C ALA A 38 3.73 11.27 3.12
N GLY A 39 3.23 10.54 2.11
CA GLY A 39 1.93 10.80 1.49
C GLY A 39 0.79 9.89 1.94
N ALA A 40 1.06 8.98 2.87
CA ALA A 40 0.07 8.05 3.40
C ALA A 40 -0.88 8.74 4.41
N SER A 41 -1.86 9.48 3.89
CA SER A 41 -2.91 10.11 4.69
C SER A 41 -4.28 9.49 4.39
N HIS A 42 -5.16 9.44 5.40
CA HIS A 42 -6.52 8.91 5.24
C HIS A 42 -7.31 9.69 4.19
N ALA A 43 -7.29 11.03 4.25
CA ALA A 43 -7.98 11.88 3.28
C ALA A 43 -7.53 11.62 1.83
N PHE A 44 -6.23 11.36 1.60
CA PHE A 44 -5.76 11.03 0.25
C PHE A 44 -6.18 9.63 -0.20
N ALA A 45 -6.22 8.66 0.72
CA ALA A 45 -6.71 7.31 0.44
C ALA A 45 -8.22 7.29 0.15
N ASP A 46 -9.01 8.07 0.89
CA ASP A 46 -10.45 8.25 0.66
C ASP A 46 -10.68 8.84 -0.73
N HIS A 47 -9.95 9.90 -1.10
CA HIS A 47 -10.03 10.51 -2.43
C HIS A 47 -9.68 9.52 -3.55
N CYS A 48 -8.67 8.67 -3.36
CA CYS A 48 -8.36 7.60 -4.32
C CYS A 48 -9.56 6.64 -4.52
N ARG A 49 -10.27 6.28 -3.45
CA ARG A 49 -11.47 5.44 -3.57
C ARG A 49 -12.60 6.15 -4.31
N GLU A 50 -12.81 7.43 -4.03
CA GLU A 50 -13.83 8.25 -4.70
C GLU A 50 -13.58 8.37 -6.21
N LEU A 51 -12.31 8.51 -6.61
CA LEU A 51 -11.89 8.49 -8.01
C LEU A 51 -12.00 7.10 -8.68
N GLY A 52 -12.28 6.05 -7.92
CA GLY A 52 -12.33 4.68 -8.43
C GLY A 52 -10.96 4.11 -8.80
N VAL A 53 -9.88 4.64 -8.21
CA VAL A 53 -8.51 4.13 -8.41
C VAL A 53 -8.06 3.27 -7.24
N GLU A 54 -7.14 2.35 -7.49
CA GLU A 54 -6.48 1.59 -6.44
C GLU A 54 -5.38 2.44 -5.79
N PHE A 55 -4.99 2.09 -4.55
CA PHE A 55 -3.85 2.73 -3.89
C PHE A 55 -2.96 1.74 -3.16
N SER A 56 -1.67 2.08 -3.07
CA SER A 56 -0.68 1.38 -2.26
C SER A 56 0.26 2.40 -1.62
N PHE A 57 0.08 2.65 -0.33
CA PHE A 57 0.84 3.64 0.42
C PHE A 57 1.78 3.00 1.44
N GLY A 58 2.93 3.64 1.69
CA GLY A 58 3.79 3.25 2.80
C GLY A 58 3.08 3.43 4.13
N TYR A 59 3.10 2.42 4.99
CA TYR A 59 2.50 2.52 6.33
C TYR A 59 3.58 2.76 7.38
N PHE A 60 3.38 3.74 8.26
CA PHE A 60 4.33 4.02 9.33
C PHE A 60 4.40 2.87 10.34
N ILE A 61 5.58 2.29 10.49
CA ILE A 61 5.84 1.25 11.48
C ILE A 61 6.15 1.92 12.82
N THR A 62 5.11 2.10 13.63
CA THR A 62 5.22 2.61 15.01
C THR A 62 5.55 1.47 15.99
N GLN A 63 5.98 1.79 17.21
CA GLN A 63 6.25 0.77 18.24
C GLN A 63 5.05 -0.18 18.50
N PRO A 64 3.78 0.29 18.56
CA PRO A 64 2.63 -0.61 18.65
C PRO A 64 2.53 -1.58 17.47
N VAL A 65 2.77 -1.11 16.24
CA VAL A 65 2.75 -1.95 15.04
C VAL A 65 3.87 -2.99 15.11
N GLN A 66 5.06 -2.62 15.57
CA GLN A 66 6.18 -3.57 15.78
C GLN A 66 5.80 -4.69 16.74
N LYS A 67 5.17 -4.37 17.87
CA LYS A 67 4.70 -5.39 18.84
C LYS A 67 3.68 -6.34 18.24
N VAL A 68 2.82 -5.84 17.35
CA VAL A 68 1.87 -6.67 16.62
C VAL A 68 2.61 -7.62 15.66
N VAL A 69 3.64 -7.15 14.95
CA VAL A 69 4.45 -7.99 14.05
C VAL A 69 5.01 -9.22 14.77
N ASP A 70 5.47 -9.06 16.02
CA ASP A 70 6.01 -10.15 16.84
C ASP A 70 4.95 -11.17 17.28
N GLN A 71 3.67 -10.81 17.24
CA GLN A 71 2.55 -11.67 17.61
C GLN A 71 1.96 -12.46 16.44
N ILE A 72 2.27 -12.08 15.19
CA ILE A 72 1.78 -12.77 14.00
C ILE A 72 2.40 -14.18 13.93
N PRO A 73 1.61 -15.26 13.93
CA PRO A 73 2.13 -16.63 13.87
C PRO A 73 3.05 -16.85 12.66
N ALA A 74 4.18 -17.53 12.88
CA ALA A 74 5.19 -17.77 11.86
C ALA A 74 4.63 -18.44 10.59
N GLN A 75 3.57 -19.25 10.73
CA GLN A 75 2.93 -20.00 9.65
C GLN A 75 2.11 -19.12 8.70
N LEU A 76 1.72 -17.91 9.12
CA LEU A 76 1.01 -16.95 8.27
C LEU A 76 1.95 -16.15 7.36
N TRP A 77 3.25 -16.14 7.67
CA TRP A 77 4.25 -15.49 6.84
C TRP A 77 4.53 -16.33 5.60
N GLN A 78 4.27 -15.75 4.44
CA GLN A 78 4.51 -16.36 3.14
C GLN A 78 5.83 -15.86 2.58
N ALA A 79 6.59 -16.73 1.91
CA ALA A 79 7.82 -16.31 1.26
C ALA A 79 7.51 -15.29 0.15
N ALA A 80 8.29 -14.21 0.09
CA ALA A 80 8.15 -13.23 -0.98
C ALA A 80 8.57 -13.85 -2.32
N ILE A 81 8.02 -13.33 -3.42
CA ILE A 81 8.27 -13.81 -4.77
C ILE A 81 9.00 -12.71 -5.55
N ASN A 82 10.04 -13.09 -6.28
CA ASN A 82 10.79 -12.21 -7.18
C ASN A 82 10.02 -12.01 -8.51
N THR A 83 10.44 -11.03 -9.32
CA THR A 83 9.81 -10.75 -10.62
C THR A 83 9.86 -11.93 -11.60
N ASP A 84 10.79 -12.86 -11.41
CA ASP A 84 10.94 -14.10 -12.18
C ASP A 84 10.08 -15.27 -11.64
N ALA A 85 9.15 -14.98 -10.72
CA ALA A 85 8.30 -15.94 -10.02
C ALA A 85 9.02 -16.93 -9.08
N ASN A 86 10.32 -16.76 -8.83
CA ASN A 86 11.04 -17.58 -7.85
C ASN A 86 10.87 -17.04 -6.43
N VAL A 87 10.99 -17.94 -5.44
CA VAL A 87 11.00 -17.55 -4.03
C VAL A 87 12.22 -16.67 -3.73
N ARG A 88 11.98 -15.53 -3.09
CA ARG A 88 13.02 -14.65 -2.57
C ARG A 88 13.50 -15.16 -1.22
N ASP A 89 14.69 -15.73 -1.18
CA ASP A 89 15.30 -16.15 0.08
C ASP A 89 15.43 -14.98 1.05
N GLY A 90 15.14 -15.24 2.31
CA GLY A 90 15.24 -14.24 3.37
C GLY A 90 14.17 -13.14 3.34
N ALA A 91 13.11 -13.23 2.53
CA ALA A 91 12.04 -12.23 2.52
C ALA A 91 10.65 -12.87 2.66
N TRP A 92 9.78 -12.22 3.42
CA TRP A 92 8.42 -12.69 3.70
C TRP A 92 7.41 -11.56 3.65
N VAL A 93 6.16 -11.91 3.37
CA VAL A 93 4.99 -11.04 3.43
C VAL A 93 3.90 -11.67 4.28
N VAL A 94 3.07 -10.84 4.89
CA VAL A 94 1.86 -11.28 5.59
C VAL A 94 0.76 -10.24 5.48
N ASP A 95 -0.48 -10.70 5.41
CA ASP A 95 -1.65 -9.84 5.60
C ASP A 95 -1.88 -9.63 7.10
N ALA A 96 -1.66 -8.40 7.56
CA ALA A 96 -1.81 -8.00 8.96
C ALA A 96 -3.08 -7.18 9.20
N THR A 97 -4.02 -7.19 8.25
CA THR A 97 -5.27 -6.40 8.32
C THR A 97 -6.05 -6.66 9.61
N ASP A 98 -6.14 -7.91 10.04
CA ASP A 98 -6.87 -8.29 11.25
C ASP A 98 -6.07 -8.09 12.55
N TYR A 99 -4.79 -7.74 12.43
CA TYR A 99 -3.86 -7.60 13.55
C TYR A 99 -3.63 -6.14 13.96
N VAL A 100 -3.89 -5.18 13.05
CA VAL A 100 -3.72 -3.75 13.28
C VAL A 100 -5.05 -3.05 13.04
N ASN A 101 -5.49 -2.20 13.98
CA ASN A 101 -6.68 -1.40 13.77
C ASN A 101 -6.43 -0.36 12.66
N ILE A 102 -6.96 -0.65 11.47
CA ILE A 102 -6.93 0.24 10.31
C ILE A 102 -8.32 0.79 9.96
N SER A 103 -9.25 0.83 10.91
CA SER A 103 -10.64 1.29 10.67
C SER A 103 -10.77 2.75 10.21
N SER A 104 -9.73 3.57 10.40
CA SER A 104 -9.66 4.93 9.88
C SER A 104 -9.24 5.01 8.41
N TRP A 105 -8.88 3.89 7.79
CA TRP A 105 -8.62 3.78 6.36
C TRP A 105 -9.90 3.40 5.62
N PRO A 106 -9.99 3.68 4.31
CA PRO A 106 -11.15 3.31 3.52
C PRO A 106 -11.57 1.84 3.70
N THR A 107 -12.88 1.57 3.68
CA THR A 107 -13.39 0.20 3.78
C THR A 107 -12.76 -0.70 2.72
N GLY A 108 -12.32 -1.90 3.12
CA GLY A 108 -11.66 -2.86 2.24
C GLY A 108 -10.16 -2.62 2.01
N THR A 109 -9.55 -1.63 2.68
CA THR A 109 -8.08 -1.51 2.75
C THR A 109 -7.46 -2.72 3.43
N ARG A 110 -6.29 -3.14 2.94
CA ARG A 110 -5.48 -4.21 3.54
C ARG A 110 -4.14 -3.64 4.01
N LEU A 111 -3.65 -4.14 5.14
CA LEU A 111 -2.30 -3.84 5.62
C LEU A 111 -1.38 -5.03 5.35
N ILE A 112 -0.48 -4.87 4.38
CA ILE A 112 0.50 -5.91 4.04
C ILE A 112 1.85 -5.53 4.65
N LEU A 113 2.37 -6.40 5.51
CA LEU A 113 3.69 -6.24 6.09
C LEU A 113 4.72 -7.05 5.30
N ARG A 114 5.91 -6.48 5.12
CA ARG A 114 7.06 -7.15 4.54
C ARG A 114 8.19 -7.22 5.57
N LYS A 115 8.81 -8.39 5.68
CA LYS A 115 9.98 -8.64 6.53
C LYS A 115 11.12 -9.17 5.67
N GLU A 116 12.34 -8.75 5.97
CA GLU A 116 13.54 -9.23 5.29
C GLU A 116 14.64 -9.52 6.30
N ARG A 117 15.40 -10.60 6.08
CA ARG A 117 16.59 -10.93 6.86
C ARG A 117 17.65 -9.87 6.51
N PRO A 118 18.26 -9.19 7.50
CA PRO A 118 19.33 -8.25 7.24
C PRO A 118 20.46 -8.91 6.44
N HIS A 119 20.99 -8.20 5.45
CA HIS A 119 22.18 -8.64 4.74
C HIS A 119 23.40 -8.58 5.69
N PRO A 120 24.38 -9.49 5.53
CA PRO A 120 25.64 -9.39 6.27
C PRO A 120 26.27 -8.00 6.08
N GLY A 121 26.43 -7.26 7.18
CA GLY A 121 27.02 -5.90 7.17
C GLY A 121 26.02 -4.73 7.20
N ALA A 122 24.71 -4.99 7.19
CA ALA A 122 23.71 -3.96 7.49
C ALA A 122 23.52 -3.87 9.01
N GLN A 123 23.99 -2.78 9.63
CA GLN A 123 23.61 -2.35 10.99
C GLN A 123 22.88 -1.02 10.92
#